data_AF-A0A941J4P0-F1
#
_entry.id   AF-A0A941J4P0-F1
#
_cell.length_a   1.000
_cell.length_b   1.000
_cell.length_c   1.000
_cell.angle_alpha   90.00
_cell.angle_beta   90.00
_cell.angle_gamma   90.00
#
_symmetry.space_group_name_H-M   'P 1'
#
loop_
_entity.id
_entity.type
_entity.pdbx_description
1 polymer ?
#
loop_
_entity_poly.entity_id
_entity_poly.type
_entity_poly.pdbx_seq_one_letter_code
_entity_poly.pdbx_strand_id
1 'polypeptide(L)'
;MAWNQKEKELTAIPAEIIASLAHILAEGGFFSFRDVKYTRTKIEIPAWVVGDYLNMDEMHDSFSDRDSKEPDAFIIFNRKEKIWESVIRNTPSS
;
A
#
# COMPACT_ATOMS: atom_id res chain seq x y z
N MET A 1 28.70 11.20 11.46
CA MET A 1 27.75 10.09 11.23
C MET A 1 26.34 10.69 11.15
N ALA A 2 25.85 10.98 9.94
CA ALA A 2 24.57 11.68 9.74
C ALA A 2 23.50 10.67 9.31
N TRP A 3 22.77 10.11 10.28
CA TRP A 3 21.67 9.17 10.04
C TRP A 3 20.29 9.85 9.93
N ASN A 4 20.21 11.19 9.94
CA ASN A 4 18.94 11.88 10.24
C ASN A 4 18.33 12.70 9.09
N GLN A 5 18.92 12.72 7.89
CA GLN A 5 18.39 13.58 6.82
C GLN A 5 17.27 12.92 5.99
N LYS A 6 17.25 11.58 5.88
CA LYS A 6 16.25 10.87 5.06
C LYS A 6 14.89 10.71 5.76
N GLU A 7 14.86 10.71 7.10
CA GLU A 7 13.62 10.55 7.88
C GLU A 7 12.73 11.81 7.91
N LYS A 8 13.30 13.00 7.67
CA LYS A 8 12.55 14.27 7.80
C LYS A 8 11.54 14.56 6.69
N GLU A 9 11.53 13.78 5.61
CA GLU A 9 10.65 14.06 4.48
C GLU A 9 9.30 13.35 4.58
N LEU A 10 9.24 12.20 5.25
CA LEU A 10 8.01 11.41 5.37
C LEU A 10 7.18 11.92 6.55
N THR A 11 5.99 12.42 6.25
CA THR A 11 5.00 12.75 7.28
C THR A 11 4.35 11.46 7.78
N ALA A 12 3.77 11.50 9.00
CA ALA A 12 2.95 10.38 9.47
C ALA A 12 1.73 10.21 8.55
N ILE A 13 1.33 8.96 8.30
CA ILE A 13 0.11 8.67 7.56
C ILE A 13 -1.09 9.15 8.41
N PRO A 14 -1.92 10.09 7.91
CA PRO A 14 -3.09 10.55 8.63
C PRO A 14 -4.08 9.40 8.89
N ALA A 15 -4.75 9.43 10.04
CA ALA A 15 -5.71 8.38 10.41
C ALA A 15 -6.86 8.25 9.39
N GLU A 16 -7.26 9.35 8.75
CA GLU A 16 -8.26 9.35 7.66
C GLU A 16 -7.86 8.49 6.45
N ILE A 17 -6.57 8.42 6.12
CA ILE A 17 -6.04 7.60 5.02
C ILE A 17 -6.07 6.11 5.38
N ILE A 18 -5.90 5.77 6.65
CA ILE A 18 -6.06 4.39 7.12
C ILE A 18 -7.56 4.04 7.24
N ALA A 19 -8.38 4.98 7.70
CA ALA A 19 -9.82 4.79 7.84
C ALA A 19 -10.53 4.58 6.50
N SER A 20 -10.08 5.26 5.43
CA SER A 20 -10.60 5.01 4.07
C SER A 20 -10.32 3.59 3.58
N LEU A 21 -9.26 2.95 4.07
CA LEU A 21 -8.87 1.57 3.77
C LEU A 21 -9.44 0.55 4.76
N ALA A 22 -10.28 0.97 5.71
CA ALA A 22 -10.79 0.09 6.76
C ALA A 22 -11.59 -1.11 6.23
N HIS A 23 -12.30 -0.96 5.11
CA HIS A 23 -13.02 -2.07 4.46
C HIS A 23 -12.06 -3.15 3.95
N ILE A 24 -10.99 -2.76 3.25
CA ILE A 24 -9.92 -3.65 2.80
C ILE A 24 -9.28 -4.36 3.99
N LEU A 25 -8.97 -3.62 5.06
CA LEU A 25 -8.39 -4.18 6.28
C LEU A 25 -9.33 -5.14 7.00
N ALA A 26 -10.64 -4.85 7.04
CA ALA A 26 -11.66 -5.71 7.65
C ALA A 26 -11.81 -7.04 6.92
N GLU A 27 -11.56 -7.07 5.61
CA GLU A 27 -11.56 -8.27 4.77
C GLU A 27 -10.22 -9.03 4.78
N GLY A 28 -9.28 -8.62 5.65
CA GLY A 28 -7.97 -9.25 5.77
C GLY A 28 -6.88 -8.58 4.94
N GLY A 29 -7.00 -7.29 4.62
CA GLY A 29 -6.02 -6.56 3.82
C GLY A 29 -4.60 -6.55 4.39
N PHE A 30 -3.59 -6.62 3.51
CA PHE A 30 -2.19 -6.40 3.86
C PHE A 30 -1.54 -5.34 2.97
N PHE A 31 -0.46 -4.73 3.49
CA PHE A 31 0.39 -3.81 2.75
C PHE A 31 1.70 -4.49 2.38
N SER A 32 2.10 -4.44 1.11
CA SER A 32 3.45 -4.86 0.74
C SER A 32 4.41 -3.67 0.84
N PHE A 33 5.29 -3.74 1.83
CA PHE A 33 6.45 -2.84 1.90
C PHE A 33 7.61 -3.28 1.00
N ARG A 34 7.56 -4.51 0.47
CA ARG A 34 8.54 -5.03 -0.49
C ARG A 34 8.31 -4.45 -1.88
N ASP A 35 7.05 -4.34 -2.29
CA ASP A 35 6.65 -3.91 -3.64
C ASP A 35 6.40 -2.40 -3.75
N VAL A 36 6.96 -1.63 -2.80
CA VAL A 36 6.82 -0.19 -2.78
C VAL A 36 7.48 0.42 -4.00
N LYS A 37 6.71 1.17 -4.78
CA LYS A 37 7.22 1.91 -5.93
C LYS A 37 7.69 3.28 -5.48
N TYR A 38 9.00 3.46 -5.49
CA TYR A 38 9.63 4.75 -5.25
C TYR A 38 9.83 5.47 -6.58
N THR A 39 9.20 6.63 -6.71
CA THR A 39 9.45 7.56 -7.82
C THR A 39 10.01 8.87 -7.27
N ARG A 40 10.48 9.74 -8.18
CA ARG A 40 10.95 11.08 -7.81
C ARG A 40 9.83 11.93 -7.19
N THR A 41 8.58 11.68 -7.57
CA THR A 41 7.43 12.51 -7.17
C THR A 41 6.61 11.87 -6.06
N LYS A 42 6.58 10.54 -5.97
CA LYS A 42 5.72 9.83 -5.03
C LYS A 42 6.30 8.50 -4.54
N ILE A 43 5.78 8.03 -3.42
CA ILE A 43 5.96 6.67 -2.92
C ILE A 43 4.60 5.99 -2.97
N GLU A 44 4.52 4.81 -3.60
CA GLU A 44 3.28 4.05 -3.67
C GLU A 44 3.45 2.73 -2.93
N ILE A 45 2.64 2.53 -1.90
CA ILE A 45 2.59 1.32 -1.09
C ILE A 45 1.36 0.55 -1.54
N PRO A 46 1.50 -0.57 -2.25
CA PRO A 46 0.37 -1.38 -2.68
C PRO A 46 -0.22 -2.18 -1.52
N ALA A 47 -1.53 -2.42 -1.61
CA ALA A 47 -2.32 -3.22 -0.69
C ALA A 47 -3.23 -4.17 -1.48
N TRP A 48 -3.46 -5.36 -0.93
CA TRP A 48 -4.39 -6.35 -1.48
C TRP A 48 -5.28 -6.91 -0.38
N VAL A 49 -6.47 -7.36 -0.76
CA VAL A 49 -7.41 -8.07 0.12
C VAL A 49 -7.04 -9.57 0.13
N VAL A 50 -6.82 -10.12 1.32
CA VAL A 50 -6.47 -11.55 1.53
C VAL A 50 -7.66 -12.47 1.35
N GLY A 51 -8.88 -11.97 1.11
CA GLY A 51 -10.10 -12.78 0.95
C GLY A 51 -9.99 -14.01 0.02
N ASP A 52 -8.99 -14.05 -0.86
CA ASP A 52 -8.70 -15.18 -1.77
C ASP A 52 -7.51 -16.09 -1.34
N TYR A 53 -6.78 -15.78 -0.27
CA TYR A 53 -5.56 -16.48 0.18
C TYR A 53 -5.65 -16.84 1.67
N LEU A 54 -5.19 -18.03 2.08
CA LEU A 54 -5.28 -18.45 3.48
C LEU A 54 -4.20 -17.84 4.37
N ASN A 55 -3.07 -17.38 3.81
CA ASN A 55 -1.97 -16.77 4.56
C ASN A 55 -0.97 -16.01 3.67
N MET A 56 -0.03 -15.31 4.33
CA MET A 56 1.03 -14.52 3.69
C MET A 56 2.04 -15.34 2.89
N ASP A 57 2.21 -16.62 3.21
CA ASP A 57 3.20 -17.50 2.55
C ASP A 57 2.65 -17.97 1.20
N GLU A 58 1.39 -18.41 1.16
CA GLU A 58 0.67 -18.80 -0.07
C GLU A 58 0.58 -17.65 -1.06
N MET A 59 0.36 -16.45 -0.52
CA MET A 59 0.35 -15.22 -1.29
C MET A 59 1.73 -14.91 -1.87
N HIS A 60 2.80 -14.99 -1.06
CA HIS A 60 4.18 -14.76 -1.51
C HIS A 60 4.58 -15.71 -2.65
N ASP A 61 4.20 -16.99 -2.53
CA ASP A 61 4.42 -17.99 -3.57
C ASP A 61 3.66 -17.62 -4.85
N SER A 62 2.40 -17.20 -4.74
CA SER A 62 1.61 -16.73 -5.89
C SER A 62 2.15 -15.45 -6.55
N PHE A 63 2.83 -14.57 -5.80
CA PHE A 63 3.49 -13.38 -6.35
C PHE A 63 4.72 -13.70 -7.19
N SER A 64 5.37 -14.84 -6.95
CA SER A 64 6.59 -15.25 -7.65
C SER A 64 6.32 -15.76 -9.08
N ASP A 65 5.10 -16.25 -9.32
CA ASP A 65 4.65 -16.84 -10.58
C ASP A 65 3.82 -15.86 -11.43
N ARG A 66 4.45 -14.77 -11.88
CA ARG A 66 4.16 -13.97 -13.11
C ARG A 66 2.74 -13.50 -13.49
N ASP A 67 1.66 -13.88 -12.81
CA ASP A 67 0.31 -13.32 -12.97
C ASP A 67 0.00 -12.45 -11.76
N SER A 68 0.64 -11.26 -11.73
CA SER A 68 0.49 -10.32 -10.63
C SER A 68 -0.95 -9.83 -10.52
N LYS A 69 -1.70 -10.31 -9.52
CA LYS A 69 -2.97 -9.68 -9.12
C LYS A 69 -2.72 -8.20 -8.92
N GLU A 70 -3.45 -7.34 -9.63
CA GLU A 70 -3.33 -5.90 -9.45
C GLU A 70 -3.67 -5.54 -8.00
N PRO A 71 -2.95 -4.59 -7.38
CA PRO A 71 -3.26 -4.16 -6.02
C PRO A 71 -4.68 -3.60 -5.93
N ASP A 72 -5.44 -4.07 -4.95
CA ASP A 72 -6.80 -3.61 -4.65
C ASP A 72 -6.79 -2.16 -4.14
N ALA A 73 -5.69 -1.73 -3.50
CA ALA A 73 -5.48 -0.35 -3.11
C ALA A 73 -4.02 0.08 -3.06
N PHE A 74 -3.81 1.38 -2.91
CA PHE A 74 -2.52 2.02 -2.73
C PHE A 74 -2.60 3.08 -1.65
N ILE A 75 -1.54 3.17 -0.83
CA ILE A 75 -1.23 4.37 -0.05
C ILE A 75 -0.14 5.12 -0.82
N ILE A 76 -0.41 6.37 -1.17
CA ILE A 76 0.47 7.20 -2.00
C ILE A 76 0.95 8.39 -1.18
N PHE A 77 2.27 8.56 -1.06
CA PHE A 77 2.87 9.76 -0.53
C PHE A 77 3.34 10.67 -1.66
N ASN A 78 2.74 11.85 -1.81
CA ASN A 78 3.24 12.88 -2.72
C ASN A 78 4.40 13.63 -2.07
N ARG A 79 5.63 13.48 -2.60
CA ARG A 79 6.83 14.09 -2.03
C ARG A 79 6.87 15.61 -2.17
N LYS A 80 6.22 16.17 -3.20
CA LYS A 80 6.18 17.61 -3.45
C LYS A 80 5.27 18.30 -2.44
N GLU A 81 4.10 17.72 -2.20
CA GLU A 81 3.07 18.28 -1.33
C GLU A 81 3.18 17.78 0.11
N LYS A 82 3.92 16.67 0.32
CA LYS A 82 4.06 15.94 1.59
C LYS A 82 2.71 15.46 2.16
N ILE A 83 1.81 15.11 1.26
CA ILE A 83 0.46 14.64 1.55
C ILE A 83 0.39 13.13 1.27
N TRP A 84 -0.39 12.44 2.09
CA TRP A 84 -0.75 11.04 1.89
C TRP A 84 -2.14 10.95 1.29
N GLU A 85 -2.31 10.01 0.36
CA GLU A 85 -3.57 9.73 -0.30
C GLU A 85 -3.80 8.21 -0.29
N SER A 86 -5.06 7.79 -0.21
CA SER A 86 -5.46 6.40 -0.42
C SER A 86 -6.17 6.29 -1.77
N VAL A 87 -5.81 5.31 -2.57
CA VAL A 87 -6.49 4.99 -3.83
C VAL A 87 -6.97 3.55 -3.75
N ILE A 88 -8.28 3.33 -3.85
CA ILE A 88 -8.88 1.99 -3.93
C ILE A 88 -9.22 1.75 -5.40
N ARG A 89 -8.71 0.65 -5.97
CA ARG A 89 -8.95 0.26 -7.36
C ARG A 89 -10.12 -0.69 -7.51
N ASN A 90 -10.35 -1.55 -6.53
CA ASN A 90 -11.45 -2.50 -6.52
C ASN A 90 -12.60 -1.96 -5.66
N THR A 91 -13.45 -1.13 -6.25
CA THR A 91 -14.82 -0.97 -5.74
C THR A 91 -15.62 -2.17 -6.26
N PRO A 92 -16.32 -2.95 -5.41
CA PRO A 92 -17.28 -3.91 -5.93
C PRO A 92 -18.30 -3.10 -6.72
N SER A 93 -18.38 -3.34 -8.03
CA SER A 93 -19.44 -2.81 -8.88
C SER A 93 -20.77 -3.28 -8.29
N SER A 94 -21.45 -2.36 -7.60
CA SER A 94 -22.84 -2.53 -7.18
C SER A 94 -23.78 -2.30 -8.35
#